data_AF-A0A845FPY9-F1
#
_entry.id   AF-A0A845FPY9-F1
#
_cell.length_a   1.000
_cell.length_b   1.000
_cell.length_c   1.000
_cell.angle_alpha   90.00
_cell.angle_beta   90.00
_cell.angle_gamma   90.00
#
_symmetry.space_group_name_H-M   'P 1'
#
loop_
_entity.id
_entity.type
_entity.pdbx_description
1 polymer ?
#
loop_
_entity_poly.entity_id
_entity_poly.type
_entity_poly.pdbx_seq_one_letter_code
_entity_poly.pdbx_strand_id
1 'polypeptide(L)'
;MESGKPLPSWRQLQRRCLPSLMVVGGAFGLLALLAIAAGGEVEGLLVLGIATMTVWLVYQGRRWPRWIVSALTTVLGLMALGYSVMELSNDGAGQGSLLQVGASLLLLLIGAVLYASENLRELAEVRSNHGTPLTWEQVAIADGRGRPRLAAEADPARRQRLGRICGNLVVGSGLVAWLLFVVAVGWLWIVGRGYAVFGLQEAAAAENSVVALIWILVSLLTIGLVGLGMILAYLSAFLIPFLVTLPISLPLALRWKQPLKFLVLRPFNRRGVSASLRRVLREEVIALGHCYTLADANIRISALQRIPLLYGQLTFLTFRQRKIVAPRHLAALVRAMQRRVLRNLNWAVSRDKLFPVATVDAGWQACVTRLLAECDAVVMDLTDISINMQWELHLLRDAAVIHRVAFLVDERQVQQARQALEATLGTGVEQPQLMVYSGSGLWQAGELRQKLLAVLAEGPAGQNPDGEGGAPAAVL
;
A
#
# COMPACT_ATOMS: atom_id res chain seq x y z
N MET A 1 -13.68 -23.02 38.17
CA MET A 1 -13.70 -21.92 37.18
C MET A 1 -12.38 -21.95 36.43
N GLU A 2 -12.34 -22.66 35.31
CA GLU A 2 -11.14 -22.74 34.47
C GLU A 2 -10.93 -21.42 33.72
N SER A 3 -9.71 -20.89 33.81
CA SER A 3 -9.30 -19.64 33.17
C SER A 3 -9.45 -19.75 31.65
N GLY A 4 -10.35 -18.96 31.08
CA GLY A 4 -10.57 -18.88 29.64
C GLY A 4 -9.28 -18.50 28.91
N LYS A 5 -8.78 -19.39 28.05
CA LYS A 5 -7.65 -19.09 27.18
C LYS A 5 -8.02 -17.89 26.30
N PRO A 6 -7.18 -16.83 26.22
CA PRO A 6 -7.48 -15.67 25.41
C PRO A 6 -7.61 -16.09 23.94
N LEU A 7 -8.66 -15.62 23.28
CA LEU A 7 -8.88 -15.86 21.85
C LEU A 7 -7.61 -15.46 21.06
N PRO A 8 -7.16 -16.29 20.10
CA PRO A 8 -5.96 -16.00 19.33
C PRO A 8 -6.11 -14.64 18.65
N SER A 9 -5.10 -13.78 18.81
CA SER A 9 -5.12 -12.46 18.18
C SER A 9 -5.31 -12.61 16.67
N TRP A 10 -5.98 -11.65 16.02
CA TRP A 10 -6.18 -11.66 14.56
C TRP A 10 -4.87 -11.88 13.77
N ARG A 11 -3.71 -11.49 14.32
CA ARG A 11 -2.38 -11.76 13.74
C ARG A 11 -1.97 -13.24 13.80
N GLN A 12 -2.37 -13.97 14.84
CA GLN A 12 -2.19 -15.42 14.94
C GLN A 12 -3.15 -16.17 14.02
N LEU A 13 -4.41 -15.72 13.91
CA LEU A 13 -5.36 -16.23 12.92
C LEU A 13 -4.85 -16.00 11.49
N GLN A 14 -4.37 -14.80 11.17
CA GLN A 14 -3.84 -14.48 9.85
C GLN A 14 -2.56 -15.27 9.52
N ARG A 15 -1.65 -15.48 10.49
CA ARG A 15 -0.46 -16.36 10.32
C ARG A 15 -0.81 -17.84 10.24
N ARG A 16 -1.91 -18.28 10.84
CA ARG A 16 -2.38 -19.67 10.79
C ARG A 16 -3.16 -19.96 9.52
N CYS A 17 -3.96 -19.01 9.02
CA CYS A 17 -4.76 -19.15 7.80
C CYS A 17 -3.99 -18.84 6.51
N LEU A 18 -2.89 -18.06 6.54
CA LEU A 18 -2.07 -17.78 5.34
C LEU A 18 -1.42 -19.03 4.73
N PRO A 19 -0.77 -19.90 5.53
CA PRO A 19 -0.30 -21.20 5.06
C PRO A 19 -1.46 -22.05 4.57
N SER A 20 -2.63 -21.99 5.24
CA SER A 20 -3.82 -22.73 4.81
C SER A 20 -4.30 -22.32 3.43
N LEU A 21 -4.26 -21.04 3.05
CA LEU A 21 -4.62 -20.59 1.70
C LEU A 21 -3.59 -21.05 0.64
N MET A 22 -2.29 -21.08 0.96
CA MET A 22 -1.28 -21.66 0.07
C MET A 22 -1.38 -23.19 -0.02
N VAL A 23 -1.70 -23.86 1.09
CA VAL A 23 -1.93 -25.30 1.14
C VAL A 23 -3.22 -25.63 0.40
N VAL A 24 -4.28 -24.82 0.48
CA VAL A 24 -5.53 -25.01 -0.25
C VAL A 24 -5.33 -24.75 -1.74
N GLY A 25 -4.70 -23.64 -2.14
CA GLY A 25 -4.40 -23.36 -3.55
C GLY A 25 -3.42 -24.37 -4.16
N GLY A 26 -2.40 -24.78 -3.41
CA GLY A 26 -1.45 -25.82 -3.79
C GLY A 26 -2.09 -27.21 -3.82
N ALA A 27 -2.99 -27.53 -2.88
CA ALA A 27 -3.75 -28.78 -2.88
C ALA A 27 -4.74 -28.84 -4.05
N PHE A 28 -5.38 -27.72 -4.42
CA PHE A 28 -6.20 -27.65 -5.62
C PHE A 28 -5.38 -27.83 -6.90
N GLY A 29 -4.19 -27.23 -6.98
CA GLY A 29 -3.25 -27.45 -8.09
C GLY A 29 -2.74 -28.90 -8.17
N LEU A 30 -2.43 -29.51 -7.01
CA LEU A 30 -1.96 -30.90 -6.91
C LEU A 30 -3.08 -31.90 -7.23
N LEU A 31 -4.29 -31.68 -6.73
CA LEU A 31 -5.48 -32.47 -7.06
C LEU A 31 -5.81 -32.38 -8.54
N ALA A 32 -5.66 -31.20 -9.15
CA ALA A 32 -5.84 -31.06 -10.58
C ALA A 32 -4.78 -31.82 -11.39
N LEU A 33 -3.50 -31.77 -10.98
CA LEU A 33 -2.43 -32.55 -11.61
C LEU A 33 -2.62 -34.07 -11.44
N LEU A 34 -3.01 -34.53 -10.24
CA LEU A 34 -3.28 -35.95 -9.97
C LEU A 34 -4.48 -36.47 -10.74
N ALA A 35 -5.52 -35.64 -10.88
CA ALA A 35 -6.70 -36.03 -11.63
C ALA A 35 -6.45 -36.01 -13.15
N ILE A 36 -5.59 -35.12 -13.66
CA ILE A 36 -5.06 -35.21 -15.05
C ILE A 36 -4.23 -36.49 -15.24
N ALA A 37 -3.34 -36.81 -14.28
CA ALA A 37 -2.54 -38.04 -14.34
C ALA A 37 -3.40 -39.33 -14.26
N ALA A 38 -4.61 -39.23 -13.69
CA ALA A 38 -5.59 -40.30 -13.61
C ALA A 38 -6.58 -40.32 -14.80
N GLY A 39 -6.40 -39.45 -15.81
CA GLY A 39 -7.26 -39.40 -17.00
C GLY A 39 -8.61 -38.71 -16.81
N GLY A 40 -8.81 -37.93 -15.75
CA GLY A 40 -10.04 -37.17 -15.49
C GLY A 40 -10.06 -35.78 -16.13
N GLU A 41 -11.23 -35.35 -16.60
CA GLU A 41 -11.48 -33.99 -17.12
C GLU A 41 -11.50 -32.96 -15.98
N VAL A 42 -10.37 -32.29 -15.73
CA VAL A 42 -10.16 -31.46 -14.53
C VAL A 42 -9.79 -30.01 -14.87
N GLU A 43 -10.16 -29.57 -16.07
CA GLU A 43 -9.84 -28.24 -16.62
C GLU A 43 -10.26 -27.10 -15.67
N GLY A 44 -11.44 -27.21 -15.03
CA GLY A 44 -11.95 -26.19 -14.12
C GLY A 44 -11.16 -26.01 -12.82
N LEU A 45 -10.63 -27.09 -12.24
CA LEU A 45 -9.89 -27.03 -10.97
C LEU A 45 -8.46 -26.53 -11.16
N LEU A 46 -7.83 -26.84 -12.29
CA LEU A 46 -6.50 -26.33 -12.62
C LEU A 46 -6.55 -24.81 -12.89
N VAL A 47 -7.57 -24.35 -13.63
CA VAL A 47 -7.83 -22.92 -13.87
C VAL A 47 -8.11 -22.19 -12.55
N LEU A 48 -8.91 -22.77 -11.66
CA LEU A 48 -9.19 -22.16 -10.35
C LEU A 48 -7.94 -22.08 -9.48
N GLY A 49 -7.11 -23.14 -9.45
CA GLY A 49 -5.84 -23.16 -8.71
C GLY A 49 -4.85 -22.09 -9.20
N ILE A 50 -4.63 -22.02 -10.53
CA ILE A 50 -3.74 -21.04 -11.15
C ILE A 50 -4.28 -19.62 -10.96
N ALA A 51 -5.58 -19.39 -11.13
CA ALA A 51 -6.21 -18.09 -10.92
C ALA A 51 -6.07 -17.62 -9.47
N THR A 52 -6.25 -18.51 -8.50
CA THR A 52 -6.15 -18.18 -7.07
C THR A 52 -4.70 -17.83 -6.68
N MET A 53 -3.72 -18.59 -7.17
CA MET A 53 -2.29 -18.29 -6.97
C MET A 53 -1.88 -16.97 -7.65
N THR A 54 -2.41 -16.72 -8.85
CA THR A 54 -2.17 -15.52 -9.64
C THR A 54 -2.74 -14.27 -8.95
N VAL A 55 -3.98 -14.31 -8.49
CA VAL A 55 -4.62 -13.23 -7.73
C VAL A 55 -3.84 -12.94 -6.44
N TRP A 56 -3.34 -13.98 -5.76
CA TRP A 56 -2.51 -13.83 -4.56
C TRP A 56 -1.13 -13.20 -4.84
N LEU A 57 -0.49 -13.59 -5.93
CA LEU A 57 0.79 -13.03 -6.36
C LEU A 57 0.66 -11.57 -6.81
N VAL A 58 -0.45 -11.22 -7.48
CA VAL A 58 -0.83 -9.84 -7.82
C VAL A 58 -1.13 -9.02 -6.56
N TYR A 59 -1.75 -9.63 -5.54
CA TYR A 59 -2.04 -9.03 -4.23
C TYR A 59 -0.79 -8.58 -3.48
N GLN A 60 0.35 -9.28 -3.64
CA GLN A 60 1.61 -8.91 -2.98
C GLN A 60 2.25 -7.62 -3.55
N GLY A 61 1.71 -7.06 -4.63
CA GLY A 61 2.19 -5.79 -5.21
C GLY A 61 3.63 -5.85 -5.72
N ARG A 62 4.18 -7.06 -5.91
CA ARG A 62 5.48 -7.24 -6.57
C ARG A 62 5.28 -7.11 -8.09
N ARG A 63 6.28 -6.57 -8.80
CA ARG A 63 6.26 -6.42 -10.26
C ARG A 63 6.38 -7.77 -10.98
N TRP A 64 7.35 -8.59 -10.56
CA TRP A 64 7.69 -9.84 -11.23
C TRP A 64 6.52 -10.85 -11.40
N PRO A 65 5.56 -11.02 -10.47
CA PRO A 65 4.51 -12.00 -10.66
C PRO A 65 3.49 -11.59 -11.72
N ARG A 66 3.25 -10.28 -11.90
CA ARG A 66 2.40 -9.78 -13.00
C ARG A 66 3.05 -10.02 -14.36
N TRP A 67 4.36 -9.84 -14.43
CA TRP A 67 5.16 -10.18 -15.62
C TRP A 67 5.10 -11.67 -15.93
N ILE A 68 5.28 -12.52 -14.91
CA ILE A 68 5.18 -13.97 -15.09
C ILE A 68 3.78 -14.39 -15.54
N VAL A 69 2.72 -13.81 -14.97
CA VAL A 69 1.34 -14.12 -15.37
C VAL A 69 1.05 -13.67 -16.79
N SER A 70 1.50 -12.47 -17.17
CA SER A 70 1.37 -11.97 -18.54
C SER A 70 2.17 -12.83 -19.53
N ALA A 71 3.41 -13.21 -19.18
CA ALA A 71 4.23 -14.09 -19.99
C ALA A 71 3.61 -15.50 -20.12
N LEU A 72 3.15 -16.09 -19.02
CA LEU A 72 2.50 -17.40 -19.03
C LEU A 72 1.20 -17.40 -19.84
N THR A 73 0.33 -16.39 -19.66
CA THR A 73 -0.89 -16.28 -20.47
C THR A 73 -0.59 -16.09 -21.96
N THR A 74 0.46 -15.33 -22.28
CA THR A 74 0.91 -15.16 -23.67
C THR A 74 1.47 -16.46 -24.24
N VAL A 75 2.33 -17.17 -23.51
CA VAL A 75 2.92 -18.45 -23.94
C VAL A 75 1.83 -19.51 -24.11
N LEU A 76 0.93 -19.65 -23.15
CA LEU A 76 -0.20 -20.58 -23.24
C LEU A 76 -1.11 -20.23 -24.43
N GLY A 77 -1.41 -18.94 -24.64
CA GLY A 77 -2.16 -18.48 -25.80
C GLY A 77 -1.46 -18.81 -27.13
N LEU A 78 -0.14 -18.64 -27.22
CA LEU A 78 0.64 -18.96 -28.43
C LEU A 78 0.69 -20.47 -28.70
N MET A 79 0.91 -21.28 -27.66
CA MET A 79 0.94 -22.74 -27.81
C MET A 79 -0.43 -23.29 -28.21
N ALA A 80 -1.49 -22.82 -27.55
CA ALA A 80 -2.86 -23.21 -27.88
C ALA A 80 -3.20 -22.80 -29.32
N LEU A 81 -2.83 -21.58 -29.74
CA LEU A 81 -3.04 -21.11 -31.11
C LEU A 81 -2.32 -22.00 -32.13
N GLY A 82 -1.05 -22.37 -31.85
CA GLY A 82 -0.27 -23.24 -32.73
C GLY A 82 -0.91 -24.62 -32.89
N TYR A 83 -1.36 -25.21 -31.79
CA TYR A 83 -2.07 -26.49 -31.80
C TYR A 83 -3.38 -26.40 -32.61
N SER A 84 -4.20 -25.38 -32.35
CA SER A 84 -5.49 -25.22 -33.03
C SER A 84 -5.35 -24.91 -34.51
N VAL A 85 -4.30 -24.20 -34.93
CA VAL A 85 -4.00 -23.96 -36.36
C VAL A 85 -3.57 -25.25 -37.05
N MET A 86 -2.78 -26.09 -36.37
CA MET A 86 -2.39 -27.41 -36.89
C MET A 86 -3.60 -28.34 -37.03
N GLU A 87 -4.48 -28.36 -36.03
CA GLU A 87 -5.74 -29.13 -36.05
C GLU A 87 -6.68 -28.62 -37.17
N LEU A 88 -6.82 -27.30 -37.32
CA LEU A 88 -7.59 -26.67 -38.41
C LEU A 88 -7.02 -27.03 -39.80
N SER A 89 -5.70 -27.19 -39.91
CA SER A 89 -5.02 -27.57 -41.15
C SER A 89 -5.19 -29.03 -41.50
N ASN A 90 -5.28 -29.92 -40.50
CA ASN A 90 -5.35 -31.36 -40.71
C ASN A 90 -6.79 -31.84 -40.90
N ASP A 91 -7.71 -31.36 -40.06
CA ASP A 91 -9.09 -31.88 -40.00
C ASP A 91 -10.11 -30.89 -40.60
N GLY A 92 -9.64 -29.77 -41.15
CA GLY A 92 -10.46 -28.70 -41.68
C GLY A 92 -11.04 -27.78 -40.60
N ALA A 93 -11.80 -26.78 -41.02
CA ALA A 93 -12.40 -25.78 -40.15
C ALA A 93 -13.63 -26.32 -39.38
N GLY A 94 -13.42 -27.39 -38.61
CA GLY A 94 -14.38 -27.86 -37.63
C GLY A 94 -14.69 -26.78 -36.59
N GLN A 95 -15.89 -26.86 -36.02
CA GLN A 95 -16.32 -25.88 -35.01
C GLN A 95 -15.35 -25.86 -33.82
N GLY A 96 -14.65 -26.95 -33.52
CA GLY A 96 -13.81 -27.13 -32.33
C GLY A 96 -12.48 -26.43 -32.46
N SER A 97 -11.84 -26.61 -33.60
CA SER A 97 -10.61 -25.92 -33.97
C SER A 97 -10.83 -24.40 -34.03
N LEU A 98 -11.95 -23.93 -34.59
CA LEU A 98 -12.30 -22.50 -34.57
C LEU A 98 -12.47 -21.94 -33.15
N LEU A 99 -13.01 -22.74 -32.24
CA LEU A 99 -13.24 -22.34 -30.85
C LEU A 99 -11.98 -22.29 -30.02
N GLN A 100 -11.11 -23.28 -30.19
CA GLN A 100 -9.80 -23.25 -29.58
C GLN A 100 -8.94 -22.08 -30.13
N VAL A 101 -9.03 -21.77 -31.43
CA VAL A 101 -8.39 -20.57 -32.00
C VAL A 101 -8.90 -19.30 -31.29
N GLY A 102 -10.22 -19.15 -31.12
CA GLY A 102 -10.79 -18.00 -30.43
C GLY A 102 -10.36 -17.89 -28.96
N ALA A 103 -10.32 -19.00 -28.23
CA ALA A 103 -9.83 -19.05 -26.85
C ALA A 103 -8.34 -18.66 -26.75
N SER A 104 -7.54 -19.09 -27.72
CA SER A 104 -6.12 -18.79 -27.81
C SER A 104 -5.86 -17.31 -28.09
N LEU A 105 -6.57 -16.73 -29.07
CA LEU A 105 -6.49 -15.30 -29.39
C LEU A 105 -6.90 -14.42 -28.20
N LEU A 106 -7.88 -14.86 -27.43
CA LEU A 106 -8.27 -14.17 -26.22
C LEU A 106 -7.20 -14.24 -25.13
N LEU A 107 -6.59 -15.40 -24.88
CA LEU A 107 -5.49 -15.52 -23.91
C LEU A 107 -4.33 -14.57 -24.27
N LEU A 108 -4.02 -14.47 -25.57
CA LEU A 108 -3.04 -13.50 -26.09
C LEU A 108 -3.47 -12.05 -25.83
N LEU A 109 -4.75 -11.73 -26.03
CA LEU A 109 -5.29 -10.41 -25.76
C LEU A 109 -5.22 -10.05 -24.28
N ILE A 110 -5.53 -10.98 -23.38
CA ILE A 110 -5.39 -10.80 -21.92
C ILE A 110 -3.91 -10.57 -21.57
N GLY A 111 -3.01 -11.41 -22.08
CA GLY A 111 -1.57 -11.28 -21.90
C GLY A 111 -1.05 -9.91 -22.36
N ALA A 112 -1.46 -9.47 -23.54
CA ALA A 112 -1.10 -8.19 -24.14
C ALA A 112 -1.64 -7.00 -23.36
N VAL A 113 -2.89 -7.05 -22.87
CA VAL A 113 -3.46 -5.97 -22.06
C VAL A 113 -2.79 -5.88 -20.69
N LEU A 114 -2.47 -7.01 -20.05
CA LEU A 114 -1.71 -7.03 -18.80
C LEU A 114 -0.32 -6.42 -19.00
N TYR A 115 0.38 -6.81 -20.07
CA TYR A 115 1.68 -6.25 -20.44
C TYR A 115 1.61 -4.74 -20.72
N ALA A 116 0.67 -4.32 -21.56
CA ALA A 116 0.45 -2.92 -21.90
C ALA A 116 0.09 -2.07 -20.67
N SER A 117 -0.70 -2.61 -19.73
CA SER A 117 -1.08 -1.88 -18.51
C SER A 117 0.13 -1.55 -17.62
N GLU A 118 1.12 -2.45 -17.56
CA GLU A 118 2.34 -2.22 -16.77
C GLU A 118 3.28 -1.25 -17.50
N ASN A 119 3.44 -1.38 -18.82
CA ASN A 119 4.22 -0.44 -19.61
C ASN A 119 3.60 0.97 -19.65
N LEU A 120 2.27 1.08 -19.71
CA LEU A 120 1.57 2.38 -19.63
C LEU A 120 1.73 3.01 -18.26
N ARG A 121 1.76 2.21 -17.19
CA ARG A 121 2.06 2.70 -15.84
C ARG A 121 3.50 3.21 -15.76
N GLU A 122 4.44 2.48 -16.32
CA GLU A 122 5.85 2.89 -16.37
C GLU A 122 6.04 4.15 -17.23
N LEU A 123 5.42 4.23 -18.41
CA LEU A 123 5.40 5.43 -19.27
C LEU A 123 4.73 6.63 -18.58
N ALA A 124 3.65 6.42 -17.82
CA ALA A 124 3.04 7.48 -17.02
C ALA A 124 3.98 7.93 -15.88
N GLU A 125 4.69 6.98 -15.26
CA GLU A 125 5.71 7.26 -14.25
C GLU A 125 6.95 7.96 -14.85
N VAL A 126 7.37 7.65 -16.08
CA VAL A 126 8.52 8.26 -16.79
C VAL A 126 8.17 9.61 -17.42
N ARG A 127 7.00 9.79 -18.02
CA ARG A 127 6.60 11.09 -18.62
C ARG A 127 6.20 12.14 -17.60
N SER A 128 5.71 11.73 -16.43
CA SER A 128 5.62 12.65 -15.29
C SER A 128 7.00 13.11 -14.78
N ASN A 129 8.10 12.51 -15.28
CA ASN A 129 9.49 12.83 -14.92
C ASN A 129 10.30 13.62 -15.95
N HIS A 130 9.74 14.12 -17.06
CA HIS A 130 10.51 14.96 -18.00
C HIS A 130 10.78 16.40 -17.49
N GLY A 131 10.95 16.60 -16.19
CA GLY A 131 11.76 17.69 -15.67
C GLY A 131 13.20 17.19 -15.47
N THR A 132 14.19 18.07 -15.39
CA THR A 132 15.53 17.70 -14.92
C THR A 132 15.42 16.78 -13.69
N PRO A 133 16.06 15.59 -13.70
CA PRO A 133 15.91 14.63 -12.62
C PRO A 133 16.29 15.31 -11.31
N LEU A 134 15.28 15.54 -10.45
CA LEU A 134 15.52 16.11 -9.13
C LEU A 134 16.50 15.21 -8.41
N THR A 135 17.60 15.76 -7.88
CA THR A 135 18.52 15.01 -7.03
C THR A 135 17.95 14.92 -5.61
N TRP A 136 18.42 13.97 -4.81
CA TRP A 136 18.01 13.85 -3.40
C TRP A 136 18.32 15.12 -2.61
N GLU A 137 19.47 15.75 -2.90
CA GLU A 137 19.92 17.01 -2.31
C GLU A 137 18.97 18.17 -2.63
N GLN A 138 18.58 18.32 -3.90
CA GLN A 138 17.64 19.36 -4.30
C GLN A 138 16.30 19.27 -3.57
N VAL A 139 15.78 18.06 -3.34
CA VAL A 139 14.49 17.87 -2.64
C VAL A 139 14.64 17.95 -1.12
N ALA A 140 15.81 17.67 -0.58
CA ALA A 140 16.09 17.86 0.85
C ALA A 140 16.05 19.35 1.23
N ILE A 141 16.64 20.21 0.40
CA ILE A 141 16.82 21.64 0.67
C ILE A 141 15.62 22.51 0.22
N ALA A 142 14.81 22.06 -0.75
CA ALA A 142 13.76 22.89 -1.34
C ALA A 142 12.77 23.47 -0.30
N ASP A 143 12.86 24.75 0.03
CA ASP A 143 12.02 25.40 1.05
C ASP A 143 10.53 25.05 0.89
N GLY A 144 9.85 24.70 2.00
CA GLY A 144 8.43 24.28 2.01
C GLY A 144 7.43 25.24 1.36
N ARG A 145 7.84 26.48 1.08
CA ARG A 145 7.08 27.51 0.35
C ARG A 145 7.68 27.84 -1.03
N GLY A 146 8.96 27.57 -1.23
CA GLY A 146 9.61 27.70 -2.53
C GLY A 146 9.26 26.48 -3.36
N ARG A 147 8.25 26.59 -4.24
CA ARG A 147 8.27 25.75 -5.44
C ARG A 147 9.69 25.90 -5.98
N PRO A 148 10.48 24.82 -6.14
CA PRO A 148 11.73 24.97 -6.86
C PRO A 148 11.36 25.73 -8.13
N ARG A 149 12.04 26.88 -8.37
CA ARG A 149 11.96 27.58 -9.66
C ARG A 149 12.56 26.61 -10.67
N LEU A 150 11.81 25.56 -10.97
CA LEU A 150 11.92 24.79 -12.19
C LEU A 150 11.81 25.87 -13.25
N ALA A 151 12.91 26.07 -13.97
CA ALA A 151 12.96 26.92 -15.14
C ALA A 151 11.64 26.78 -15.89
N ALA A 152 11.04 27.90 -16.27
CA ALA A 152 9.69 28.01 -16.82
C ALA A 152 9.53 27.12 -18.06
N GLU A 153 9.28 25.83 -17.86
CA GLU A 153 9.21 24.85 -18.93
C GLU A 153 7.96 24.00 -18.80
N ALA A 154 7.19 24.11 -19.88
CA ALA A 154 5.95 23.47 -20.27
C ALA A 154 4.72 23.75 -19.39
N ASP A 155 3.74 24.39 -20.05
CA ASP A 155 2.37 24.65 -19.62
C ASP A 155 1.82 23.56 -18.66
N PRO A 156 1.57 23.89 -17.38
CA PRO A 156 1.06 22.95 -16.39
C PRO A 156 -0.31 22.39 -16.77
N ALA A 157 -1.11 23.11 -17.57
CA ALA A 157 -2.40 22.64 -18.06
C ALA A 157 -2.22 21.47 -19.03
N ARG A 158 -1.26 21.55 -19.97
CA ARG A 158 -0.92 20.45 -20.88
C ARG A 158 -0.46 19.20 -20.13
N ARG A 159 0.36 19.35 -19.09
CA ARG A 159 0.82 18.23 -18.24
C ARG A 159 -0.33 17.57 -17.47
N GLN A 160 -1.23 18.36 -16.87
CA GLN A 160 -2.39 17.85 -16.14
C GLN A 160 -3.40 17.17 -17.08
N ARG A 161 -3.55 17.65 -18.32
CA ARG A 161 -4.42 17.05 -19.34
C ARG A 161 -3.87 15.70 -19.79
N LEU A 162 -2.57 15.62 -20.08
CA LEU A 162 -1.90 14.36 -20.45
C LEU A 162 -1.92 13.33 -19.31
N GLY A 163 -1.67 13.74 -18.07
CA GLY A 163 -1.76 12.83 -16.90
C GLY A 163 -3.17 12.25 -16.72
N ARG A 164 -4.21 13.07 -16.93
CA ARG A 164 -5.61 12.60 -16.96
C ARG A 164 -5.88 11.63 -18.11
N ILE A 165 -5.38 11.92 -19.31
CA ILE A 165 -5.53 11.03 -20.48
C ILE A 165 -4.87 9.68 -20.22
N CYS A 166 -3.61 9.65 -19.75
CA CYS A 166 -2.92 8.40 -19.43
C CYS A 166 -3.60 7.62 -18.29
N GLY A 167 -4.06 8.30 -17.24
CA GLY A 167 -4.81 7.66 -16.16
C GLY A 167 -6.12 7.04 -16.66
N ASN A 168 -6.86 7.77 -17.49
CA ASN A 168 -8.09 7.27 -18.11
C ASN A 168 -7.83 6.12 -19.08
N LEU A 169 -6.72 6.14 -19.82
CA LEU A 169 -6.32 5.04 -20.70
C LEU A 169 -5.99 3.78 -19.92
N VAL A 170 -5.27 3.86 -18.79
CA VAL A 170 -4.98 2.70 -17.94
C VAL A 170 -6.25 2.11 -17.32
N VAL A 171 -7.15 2.96 -16.83
CA VAL A 171 -8.44 2.52 -16.29
C VAL A 171 -9.32 1.92 -17.39
N GLY A 172 -9.38 2.58 -18.55
CA GLY A 172 -10.10 2.12 -19.73
C GLY A 172 -9.59 0.78 -20.23
N SER A 173 -8.27 0.61 -20.38
CA SER A 173 -7.67 -0.66 -20.81
C SER A 173 -7.91 -1.77 -19.80
N GLY A 174 -7.85 -1.47 -18.49
CA GLY A 174 -8.17 -2.43 -17.43
C GLY A 174 -9.63 -2.88 -17.44
N LEU A 175 -10.57 -1.96 -17.68
CA LEU A 175 -12.00 -2.27 -17.85
C LEU A 175 -12.25 -3.11 -19.10
N VAL A 176 -11.63 -2.75 -20.23
CA VAL A 176 -11.72 -3.52 -21.47
C VAL A 176 -11.18 -4.93 -21.29
N ALA A 177 -10.03 -5.12 -20.62
CA ALA A 177 -9.50 -6.45 -20.30
C ALA A 177 -10.47 -7.30 -19.48
N TRP A 178 -11.08 -6.70 -18.44
CA TRP A 178 -12.07 -7.38 -17.61
C TRP A 178 -13.32 -7.77 -18.39
N LEU A 179 -13.80 -6.86 -19.24
CA LEU A 179 -14.99 -7.09 -20.05
C LEU A 179 -14.72 -8.20 -21.08
N LEU A 180 -13.56 -8.18 -21.72
CA LEU A 180 -13.10 -9.26 -22.60
C LEU A 180 -12.97 -10.59 -21.88
N PHE A 181 -12.45 -10.60 -20.65
CA PHE A 181 -12.38 -11.80 -19.82
C PHE A 181 -13.77 -12.35 -19.48
N VAL A 182 -14.75 -11.50 -19.17
CA VAL A 182 -16.13 -11.93 -18.91
C VAL A 182 -16.78 -12.46 -20.19
N VAL A 183 -16.64 -11.76 -21.32
CA VAL A 183 -17.16 -12.19 -22.63
C VAL A 183 -16.56 -13.54 -23.01
N ALA A 184 -15.27 -13.72 -22.79
CA ALA A 184 -14.56 -14.96 -23.02
C ALA A 184 -15.06 -16.13 -22.20
N VAL A 185 -15.21 -15.94 -20.90
CA VAL A 185 -15.71 -16.98 -20.00
C VAL A 185 -17.14 -17.35 -20.40
N GLY A 186 -17.97 -16.36 -20.73
CA GLY A 186 -19.32 -16.58 -21.26
C GLY A 186 -19.31 -17.30 -22.61
N TRP A 187 -18.39 -16.96 -23.49
CA TRP A 187 -18.27 -17.57 -24.82
C TRP A 187 -17.76 -19.01 -24.75
N LEU A 188 -16.65 -19.27 -24.05
CA LEU A 188 -16.13 -20.62 -23.77
C LEU A 188 -17.20 -21.51 -23.15
N TRP A 189 -18.07 -20.93 -22.31
CA TRP A 189 -19.19 -21.64 -21.73
C TRP A 189 -20.30 -21.97 -22.74
N ILE A 190 -20.75 -21.01 -23.56
CA ILE A 190 -21.73 -21.25 -24.65
C ILE A 190 -21.22 -22.35 -25.59
N VAL A 191 -19.93 -22.33 -25.82
CA VAL A 191 -19.20 -23.22 -26.72
C VAL A 191 -19.04 -24.63 -26.15
N GLY A 192 -18.52 -24.75 -24.93
CA GLY A 192 -18.42 -26.05 -24.25
C GLY A 192 -19.79 -26.68 -24.07
N ARG A 193 -20.82 -25.86 -23.90
CA ARG A 193 -22.20 -26.30 -23.91
C ARG A 193 -22.67 -26.80 -25.28
N GLY A 194 -22.33 -26.09 -26.35
CA GLY A 194 -22.60 -26.54 -27.72
C GLY A 194 -22.02 -27.93 -27.97
N TYR A 195 -20.78 -28.15 -27.52
CA TYR A 195 -20.12 -29.47 -27.57
C TYR A 195 -20.82 -30.53 -26.73
N ALA A 196 -21.21 -30.21 -25.50
CA ALA A 196 -21.98 -31.13 -24.67
C ALA A 196 -23.34 -31.48 -25.32
N VAL A 197 -23.99 -30.51 -25.98
CA VAL A 197 -25.28 -30.72 -26.68
C VAL A 197 -25.12 -31.53 -27.96
N PHE A 198 -24.07 -31.28 -28.76
CA PHE A 198 -23.81 -32.04 -29.99
C PHE A 198 -23.30 -33.47 -29.70
N GLY A 199 -22.48 -33.66 -28.66
CA GLY A 199 -22.11 -35.00 -28.19
C GLY A 199 -23.30 -35.79 -27.62
N LEU A 200 -24.33 -35.09 -27.11
CA LEU A 200 -25.60 -35.70 -26.69
C LEU A 200 -26.59 -35.94 -27.85
N GLN A 201 -26.41 -35.28 -29.00
CA GLN A 201 -27.25 -35.50 -30.20
C GLN A 201 -26.96 -36.83 -30.90
N GLU A 202 -25.76 -37.38 -30.79
CA GLU A 202 -25.49 -38.76 -31.22
C GLU A 202 -25.96 -39.81 -30.19
N ALA A 203 -26.28 -39.40 -28.94
CA ALA A 203 -26.64 -40.33 -27.86
C ALA A 203 -28.16 -40.47 -27.58
N ALA A 204 -29.00 -39.43 -27.76
CA ALA A 204 -30.46 -39.61 -27.72
C ALA A 204 -31.22 -38.36 -28.20
N ALA A 205 -32.14 -38.58 -29.15
CA ALA A 205 -33.09 -37.61 -29.66
C ALA A 205 -34.10 -37.13 -28.59
N ALA A 206 -34.48 -35.85 -28.71
CA ALA A 206 -35.62 -35.16 -28.09
C ALA A 206 -35.61 -34.90 -26.56
N GLU A 207 -35.36 -35.87 -25.68
CA GLU A 207 -35.47 -35.66 -24.21
C GLU A 207 -34.32 -34.81 -23.61
N ASN A 208 -33.16 -34.77 -24.27
CA ASN A 208 -31.97 -34.09 -23.76
C ASN A 208 -31.98 -32.57 -23.96
N SER A 209 -32.87 -32.02 -24.79
CA SER A 209 -32.91 -30.58 -25.09
C SER A 209 -33.43 -29.75 -23.90
N VAL A 210 -34.40 -30.28 -23.14
CA VAL A 210 -34.93 -29.62 -21.93
C VAL A 210 -33.91 -29.63 -20.80
N VAL A 211 -33.24 -30.78 -20.60
CA VAL A 211 -32.16 -30.93 -19.61
C VAL A 211 -31.01 -29.97 -19.95
N ALA A 212 -30.62 -29.94 -21.22
CA ALA A 212 -29.69 -28.96 -21.76
C ALA A 212 -30.34 -27.61 -22.05
N LEU A 213 -31.42 -27.20 -21.37
CA LEU A 213 -31.83 -25.78 -21.24
C LEU A 213 -31.77 -25.40 -19.76
N ILE A 214 -32.22 -26.30 -18.89
CA ILE A 214 -32.10 -26.22 -17.42
C ILE A 214 -30.63 -26.01 -17.02
N TRP A 215 -29.71 -26.85 -17.52
CA TRP A 215 -28.34 -26.52 -17.92
C TRP A 215 -27.91 -25.03 -17.86
N ILE A 216 -28.35 -24.29 -18.88
CA ILE A 216 -27.91 -22.91 -19.20
C ILE A 216 -28.40 -22.02 -18.08
N LEU A 217 -29.67 -22.19 -17.73
CA LEU A 217 -30.36 -21.31 -16.81
C LEU A 217 -29.72 -21.42 -15.44
N VAL A 218 -29.41 -22.64 -14.99
CA VAL A 218 -28.70 -22.88 -13.73
C VAL A 218 -27.32 -22.23 -13.76
N SER A 219 -26.48 -22.44 -14.78
CA SER A 219 -25.15 -21.85 -14.78
C SER A 219 -25.17 -20.31 -14.91
N LEU A 220 -26.05 -19.73 -15.75
CA LEU A 220 -26.21 -18.27 -15.85
C LEU A 220 -26.66 -17.69 -14.51
N LEU A 221 -27.63 -18.34 -13.85
CA LEU A 221 -28.08 -17.95 -12.52
C LEU A 221 -26.93 -18.04 -11.51
N THR A 222 -26.16 -19.12 -11.50
CA THR A 222 -25.00 -19.29 -10.61
C THR A 222 -23.95 -18.21 -10.86
N ILE A 223 -23.61 -17.91 -12.12
CA ILE A 223 -22.64 -16.85 -12.46
C ILE A 223 -23.16 -15.48 -12.01
N GLY A 224 -24.43 -15.18 -12.28
CA GLY A 224 -25.07 -13.94 -11.84
C GLY A 224 -25.05 -13.79 -10.31
N LEU A 225 -25.37 -14.87 -9.58
CA LEU A 225 -25.34 -14.91 -8.12
C LEU A 225 -23.91 -14.77 -7.57
N VAL A 226 -22.92 -15.41 -8.18
CA VAL A 226 -21.50 -15.29 -7.78
C VAL A 226 -21.01 -13.86 -8.03
N GLY A 227 -21.29 -13.29 -9.20
CA GLY A 227 -20.93 -11.91 -9.54
C GLY A 227 -21.56 -10.90 -8.58
N LEU A 228 -22.88 -11.04 -8.33
CA LEU A 228 -23.59 -10.22 -7.35
C LEU A 228 -23.02 -10.41 -5.94
N GLY A 229 -22.74 -11.64 -5.53
CA GLY A 229 -22.14 -11.98 -4.25
C GLY A 229 -20.76 -11.33 -4.08
N MET A 230 -19.92 -11.30 -5.12
CA MET A 230 -18.64 -10.60 -5.10
C MET A 230 -18.81 -9.08 -4.96
N ILE A 231 -19.78 -8.48 -5.67
CA ILE A 231 -20.09 -7.05 -5.54
C ILE A 231 -20.57 -6.72 -4.13
N LEU A 232 -21.50 -7.51 -3.57
CA LEU A 232 -22.02 -7.33 -2.22
C LEU A 232 -20.94 -7.56 -1.16
N ALA A 233 -20.08 -8.56 -1.33
CA ALA A 233 -18.93 -8.79 -0.46
C ALA A 233 -17.96 -7.60 -0.51
N TYR A 234 -17.71 -7.02 -1.69
CA TYR A 234 -16.90 -5.82 -1.84
C TYR A 234 -17.54 -4.59 -1.16
N LEU A 235 -18.82 -4.34 -1.42
CA LEU A 235 -19.55 -3.22 -0.81
C LEU A 235 -19.58 -3.36 0.72
N SER A 236 -19.87 -4.55 1.23
CA SER A 236 -19.95 -4.81 2.67
C SER A 236 -18.60 -4.78 3.38
N ALA A 237 -17.54 -5.30 2.76
CA ALA A 237 -16.20 -5.27 3.35
C ALA A 237 -15.54 -3.89 3.31
N PHE A 238 -15.88 -3.05 2.32
CA PHE A 238 -15.11 -1.82 2.04
C PHE A 238 -15.91 -0.53 2.03
N LEU A 239 -17.09 -0.51 1.40
CA LEU A 239 -17.92 0.69 1.34
C LEU A 239 -18.66 0.92 2.65
N ILE A 240 -19.28 -0.12 3.22
CA ILE A 240 -20.09 0.01 4.45
C ILE A 240 -19.25 0.52 5.64
N PRO A 241 -18.08 -0.05 5.98
CA PRO A 241 -17.28 0.45 7.10
C PRO A 241 -16.88 1.92 6.90
N PHE A 242 -16.65 2.35 5.66
CA PHE A 242 -16.40 3.76 5.37
C PHE A 242 -17.61 4.64 5.60
N LEU A 243 -18.76 4.30 5.00
CA LEU A 243 -19.98 5.09 5.15
C LEU A 243 -20.42 5.18 6.61
N VAL A 244 -20.15 4.14 7.41
CA VAL A 244 -20.39 4.11 8.85
C VAL A 244 -19.37 4.96 9.63
N THR A 245 -18.08 4.95 9.25
CA THR A 245 -17.03 5.67 9.99
C THR A 245 -16.86 7.13 9.58
N LEU A 246 -17.23 7.51 8.36
CA LEU A 246 -17.08 8.88 7.83
C LEU A 246 -17.88 9.92 8.65
N PRO A 247 -19.16 9.71 9.00
CA PRO A 247 -19.93 10.66 9.80
C PRO A 247 -19.31 10.96 11.18
N ILE A 248 -18.53 10.03 11.73
CA ILE A 248 -17.84 10.20 13.01
C ILE A 248 -16.45 10.82 12.80
N SER A 249 -15.68 10.28 11.85
CA SER A 249 -14.28 10.67 11.63
C SER A 249 -14.12 12.02 10.94
N LEU A 250 -15.04 12.42 10.05
CA LEU A 250 -14.96 13.68 9.33
C LEU A 250 -15.14 14.90 10.25
N PRO A 251 -16.17 14.98 11.14
CA PRO A 251 -16.28 16.08 12.10
C PRO A 251 -15.08 16.16 13.05
N LEU A 252 -14.60 15.02 13.55
CA LEU A 252 -13.37 14.97 14.37
C LEU A 252 -12.16 15.51 13.60
N ALA A 253 -12.02 15.11 12.33
CA ALA A 253 -10.94 15.58 11.47
C ALA A 253 -11.04 17.09 11.17
N LEU A 254 -12.25 17.64 11.02
CA LEU A 254 -12.47 19.06 10.77
C LEU A 254 -12.28 19.92 12.03
N ARG A 255 -12.63 19.39 13.22
CA ARG A 255 -12.44 20.08 14.50
C ARG A 255 -10.97 20.26 14.87
N TRP A 256 -10.10 19.33 14.48
CA TRP A 256 -8.68 19.42 14.78
C TRP A 256 -7.95 20.36 13.79
N LYS A 257 -8.00 21.67 14.06
CA LYS A 257 -7.60 22.71 13.10
C LYS A 257 -6.09 22.78 12.84
N GLN A 258 -5.24 22.54 13.83
CA GLN A 258 -3.78 22.69 13.71
C GLN A 258 -3.02 21.60 14.48
N PRO A 259 -3.19 20.33 14.11
CA PRO A 259 -2.41 19.26 14.71
C PRO A 259 -0.94 19.43 14.37
N LEU A 260 -0.11 19.33 15.41
CA LEU A 260 1.33 19.38 15.32
C LEU A 260 1.85 18.18 14.50
N LYS A 261 3.07 18.29 13.97
CA LYS A 261 3.77 17.24 13.25
C LYS A 261 5.03 16.90 14.04
N PHE A 262 5.15 15.66 14.46
CA PHE A 262 6.33 15.17 15.17
C PHE A 262 7.12 14.24 14.26
N LEU A 263 8.44 14.48 14.18
CA LEU A 263 9.35 13.51 13.57
C LEU A 263 9.86 12.58 14.67
N VAL A 264 9.69 11.28 14.50
CA VAL A 264 10.16 10.25 15.43
C VAL A 264 11.35 9.54 14.82
N LEU A 265 12.52 9.83 15.37
CA LEU A 265 13.80 9.18 15.09
C LEU A 265 14.02 8.08 16.13
N ARG A 266 14.40 6.88 15.67
CA ARG A 266 14.45 5.69 16.53
C ARG A 266 15.40 4.64 15.96
N PRO A 267 15.87 3.68 16.76
CA PRO A 267 16.64 2.56 16.26
C PRO A 267 15.81 1.69 15.29
N PHE A 268 16.44 1.35 14.17
CA PHE A 268 15.87 0.47 13.16
C PHE A 268 15.91 -0.99 13.60
N ASN A 269 14.91 -1.77 13.20
CA ASN A 269 14.88 -3.23 13.35
C ASN A 269 14.97 -3.77 14.79
N ARG A 270 14.69 -2.95 15.81
CA ARG A 270 14.55 -3.39 17.22
C ARG A 270 13.09 -3.53 17.67
N ARG A 271 12.57 -4.77 17.72
CA ARG A 271 11.14 -5.03 17.95
C ARG A 271 10.65 -4.66 19.35
N GLY A 272 11.44 -4.97 20.38
CA GLY A 272 11.10 -4.66 21.77
C GLY A 272 10.99 -3.16 22.01
N VAL A 273 12.04 -2.43 21.63
CA VAL A 273 12.11 -0.96 21.67
C VAL A 273 10.94 -0.32 20.92
N SER A 274 10.66 -0.78 19.69
CA SER A 274 9.56 -0.26 18.87
C SER A 274 8.16 -0.47 19.49
N ALA A 275 7.98 -1.43 20.41
CA ALA A 275 6.71 -1.68 21.08
C ALA A 275 6.50 -0.72 22.25
N SER A 276 7.52 -0.56 23.11
CA SER A 276 7.51 0.39 24.23
C SER A 276 7.38 1.83 23.72
N LEU A 277 8.17 2.22 22.71
CA LEU A 277 8.09 3.54 22.10
C LEU A 277 6.69 3.84 21.53
N ARG A 278 6.06 2.86 20.86
CA ARG A 278 4.69 3.02 20.34
C ARG A 278 3.66 3.24 21.45
N ARG A 279 3.87 2.64 22.61
CA ARG A 279 3.02 2.86 23.79
C ARG A 279 3.19 4.29 24.31
N VAL A 280 4.43 4.70 24.54
CA VAL A 280 4.78 6.08 24.98
C VAL A 280 4.18 7.11 24.03
N LEU A 281 4.40 6.99 22.72
CA LEU A 281 3.86 7.93 21.73
C LEU A 281 2.32 7.98 21.72
N ARG A 282 1.67 6.84 21.95
CA ARG A 282 0.20 6.77 22.02
C ARG A 282 -0.33 7.44 23.28
N GLU A 283 0.33 7.26 24.42
CA GLU A 283 -0.12 7.82 25.70
C GLU A 283 0.17 9.33 25.79
N GLU A 284 1.31 9.78 25.25
CA GLU A 284 1.82 11.13 25.48
C GLU A 284 1.63 12.10 24.30
N VAL A 285 1.76 11.60 23.07
CA VAL A 285 1.90 12.47 21.88
C VAL A 285 0.62 12.51 21.04
N ILE A 286 -0.23 11.48 21.14
CA ILE A 286 -1.40 11.30 20.26
C ILE A 286 -2.36 12.50 20.23
N ALA A 287 -2.52 13.15 21.39
CA ALA A 287 -3.45 14.26 21.58
C ALA A 287 -2.89 15.56 20.97
N LEU A 288 -1.57 15.66 20.83
CA LEU A 288 -0.90 16.86 20.34
C LEU A 288 -0.87 16.93 18.81
N GLY A 289 -0.70 15.79 18.14
CA GLY A 289 -0.52 15.82 16.68
C GLY A 289 -0.15 14.49 16.04
N HIS A 290 0.43 14.59 14.85
CA HIS A 290 0.75 13.47 13.97
C HIS A 290 2.22 13.10 14.07
N CYS A 291 2.51 11.82 14.31
CA CYS A 291 3.88 11.31 14.36
C CYS A 291 4.29 10.68 13.02
N TYR A 292 5.46 11.03 12.50
CA TYR A 292 6.08 10.48 11.30
C TYR A 292 7.37 9.75 11.67
N THR A 293 7.65 8.61 11.05
CA THR A 293 8.90 7.87 11.29
C THR A 293 9.33 7.16 10.00
N LEU A 294 10.60 6.81 9.88
CA LEU A 294 11.02 5.91 8.82
C LEU A 294 10.54 4.47 9.08
N ALA A 295 10.03 3.84 8.03
CA ALA A 295 9.54 2.47 8.07
C ALA A 295 10.70 1.46 8.10
N ASP A 296 10.50 0.34 8.79
CA ASP A 296 11.51 -0.74 8.87
C ASP A 296 10.84 -2.12 8.94
N ALA A 297 11.61 -3.18 9.24
CA ALA A 297 11.07 -4.53 9.33
C ALA A 297 10.05 -4.71 10.48
N ASN A 298 10.04 -3.84 11.50
CA ASN A 298 9.19 -3.93 12.70
C ASN A 298 8.02 -2.94 12.70
N ILE A 299 8.12 -1.86 11.94
CA ILE A 299 7.07 -0.91 11.63
C ILE A 299 6.74 -1.06 10.15
N ARG A 300 6.04 -2.15 9.85
CA ARG A 300 5.57 -2.46 8.51
C ARG A 300 4.27 -1.76 8.22
N ILE A 301 4.15 -1.30 6.99
CA ILE A 301 2.89 -0.92 6.36
C ILE A 301 1.94 -2.13 6.45
N SER A 302 0.76 -1.93 7.03
CA SER A 302 -0.24 -3.00 7.15
C SER A 302 -0.59 -3.53 5.75
N ALA A 303 -0.76 -4.84 5.61
CA ALA A 303 -1.05 -5.44 4.29
C ALA A 303 -2.31 -4.81 3.66
N LEU A 304 -3.30 -4.49 4.49
CA LEU A 304 -4.53 -3.81 4.07
C LEU A 304 -4.25 -2.47 3.39
N GLN A 305 -3.34 -1.64 3.94
CA GLN A 305 -2.96 -0.35 3.32
C GLN A 305 -2.24 -0.47 1.98
N ARG A 306 -1.75 -1.67 1.62
CA ARG A 306 -1.02 -1.90 0.36
C ARG A 306 -1.93 -2.13 -0.83
N ILE A 307 -3.18 -2.55 -0.62
CA ILE A 307 -4.04 -3.03 -1.70
C ILE A 307 -5.03 -1.93 -2.11
N PRO A 308 -4.81 -1.27 -3.25
CA PRO A 308 -5.65 -0.15 -3.66
C PRO A 308 -7.09 -0.60 -3.99
N LEU A 309 -7.21 -1.82 -4.51
CA LEU A 309 -8.49 -2.40 -4.93
C LEU A 309 -9.42 -2.59 -3.73
N LEU A 310 -8.91 -3.12 -2.62
CA LEU A 310 -9.72 -3.37 -1.42
C LEU A 310 -10.09 -2.07 -0.70
N TYR A 311 -9.30 -1.01 -0.77
CA TYR A 311 -9.74 0.24 -0.13
C TYR A 311 -10.77 1.03 -0.97
N GLY A 312 -11.04 0.68 -2.23
CA GLY A 312 -11.93 1.48 -3.07
C GLY A 312 -11.59 2.97 -3.04
N GLN A 313 -12.60 3.83 -3.16
CA GLN A 313 -12.46 5.29 -3.14
C GLN A 313 -11.79 5.86 -1.87
N LEU A 314 -11.62 5.07 -0.80
CA LEU A 314 -10.81 5.46 0.36
C LEU A 314 -9.34 5.67 0.01
N THR A 315 -8.81 5.08 -1.06
CA THR A 315 -7.44 5.36 -1.52
C THR A 315 -7.22 6.83 -1.86
N PHE A 316 -8.27 7.57 -2.23
CA PHE A 316 -8.19 9.02 -2.47
C PHE A 316 -8.18 9.83 -1.17
N LEU A 317 -8.82 9.30 -0.12
CA LEU A 317 -8.96 9.95 1.18
C LEU A 317 -7.91 9.53 2.21
N THR A 318 -7.24 8.40 1.95
CA THR A 318 -6.17 7.90 2.80
C THR A 318 -4.82 8.52 2.41
N PHE A 319 -4.06 8.91 3.42
CA PHE A 319 -2.69 9.37 3.36
C PHE A 319 -1.89 8.14 2.99
N ARG A 320 -1.83 7.89 1.69
CA ARG A 320 -1.19 6.72 1.15
C ARG A 320 0.27 6.80 1.53
N GLN A 321 0.70 5.90 2.41
CA GLN A 321 2.11 5.78 2.78
C GLN A 321 2.89 5.57 1.48
N ARG A 322 3.74 6.55 1.16
CA ARG A 322 4.48 6.56 -0.09
C ARG A 322 5.80 5.86 0.15
N LYS A 323 6.07 4.81 -0.62
CA LYS A 323 7.45 4.33 -0.76
C LYS A 323 8.23 5.39 -1.53
N ILE A 324 9.19 6.02 -0.87
CA ILE A 324 10.09 7.00 -1.45
C ILE A 324 11.21 6.24 -2.14
N VAL A 325 11.06 6.10 -3.46
CA VAL A 325 12.05 5.44 -4.34
C VAL A 325 12.78 6.47 -5.18
N ALA A 326 12.18 7.65 -5.36
CA ALA A 326 12.72 8.76 -6.13
C ALA A 326 12.46 10.10 -5.41
N PRO A 327 13.27 11.14 -5.65
CA PRO A 327 13.15 12.44 -4.98
C PRO A 327 11.76 13.08 -5.10
N ARG A 328 11.09 12.95 -6.26
CA ARG A 328 9.71 13.41 -6.46
C ARG A 328 8.70 12.81 -5.46
N HIS A 329 8.93 11.57 -4.98
CA HIS A 329 8.04 10.93 -4.01
C HIS A 329 8.13 11.63 -2.65
N LEU A 330 9.30 12.16 -2.29
CA LEU A 330 9.51 12.95 -1.08
C LEU A 330 8.77 14.29 -1.20
N ALA A 331 8.92 15.00 -2.32
CA ALA A 331 8.14 16.22 -2.57
C ALA A 331 6.61 15.98 -2.55
N ALA A 332 6.16 14.80 -2.99
CA ALA A 332 4.76 14.44 -2.95
C ALA A 332 4.28 14.00 -1.55
N LEU A 333 5.17 13.45 -0.72
CA LEU A 333 4.91 13.20 0.71
C LEU A 333 4.68 14.53 1.44
N VAL A 334 5.57 15.50 1.25
CA VAL A 334 5.48 16.85 1.84
C VAL A 334 4.14 17.51 1.49
N ARG A 335 3.78 17.53 0.20
CA ARG A 335 2.47 18.05 -0.25
C ARG A 335 1.30 17.30 0.37
N ALA A 336 1.42 16.00 0.61
CA ALA A 336 0.39 15.23 1.29
C ALA A 336 0.32 15.60 2.78
N MET A 337 1.45 15.88 3.44
CA MET A 337 1.49 16.30 4.84
C MET A 337 0.77 17.64 5.03
N GLN A 338 0.81 18.53 4.03
CA GLN A 338 0.09 19.81 4.06
C GLN A 338 -1.43 19.66 3.92
N ARG A 339 -1.96 18.50 3.48
CA ARG A 339 -3.41 18.27 3.34
C ARG A 339 -4.02 17.90 4.69
N ARG A 340 -4.28 18.91 5.53
CA ARG A 340 -4.80 18.77 6.90
C ARG A 340 -5.96 17.77 7.01
N VAL A 341 -7.05 17.98 6.28
CA VAL A 341 -8.28 17.16 6.44
C VAL A 341 -8.00 15.69 6.18
N LEU A 342 -7.24 15.39 5.12
CA LEU A 342 -6.84 14.02 4.81
C LEU A 342 -5.96 13.46 5.91
N ARG A 343 -4.91 14.18 6.33
CA ARG A 343 -4.02 13.76 7.41
C ARG A 343 -4.78 13.42 8.70
N ASN A 344 -5.71 14.27 9.11
CA ASN A 344 -6.53 14.10 10.31
C ASN A 344 -7.47 12.88 10.20
N LEU A 345 -8.12 12.70 9.04
CA LEU A 345 -8.96 11.53 8.79
C LEU A 345 -8.14 10.22 8.92
N ASN A 346 -6.93 10.22 8.36
CA ASN A 346 -6.03 9.08 8.46
C ASN A 346 -5.54 8.83 9.87
N TRP A 347 -5.30 9.89 10.62
CA TRP A 347 -4.94 9.77 12.02
C TRP A 347 -6.06 9.15 12.83
N ALA A 348 -7.30 9.62 12.65
CA ALA A 348 -8.47 9.11 13.36
C ALA A 348 -8.61 7.59 13.20
N VAL A 349 -8.42 7.07 11.98
CA VAL A 349 -8.52 5.63 11.67
C VAL A 349 -7.23 4.84 11.92
N SER A 350 -6.08 5.50 12.11
CA SER A 350 -4.80 4.82 12.37
C SER A 350 -4.76 4.25 13.78
N ARG A 351 -4.52 2.95 13.94
CA ARG A 351 -4.38 2.31 15.27
C ARG A 351 -3.02 2.56 15.93
N ASP A 352 -1.97 2.63 15.12
CA ASP A 352 -0.60 2.74 15.60
C ASP A 352 -0.19 4.19 15.85
N LYS A 353 -0.97 5.17 15.36
CA LYS A 353 -0.74 6.61 15.59
C LYS A 353 0.70 7.01 15.28
N LEU A 354 1.23 6.41 14.22
CA LEU A 354 2.56 6.62 13.71
C LEU A 354 2.48 6.40 12.20
N PHE A 355 2.93 7.36 11.41
CA PHE A 355 2.95 7.31 9.96
C PHE A 355 4.33 6.83 9.49
N PRO A 356 4.49 5.53 9.18
CA PRO A 356 5.73 5.02 8.61
C PRO A 356 5.92 5.52 7.17
N VAL A 357 7.14 6.00 6.90
CA VAL A 357 7.62 6.46 5.60
C VAL A 357 8.69 5.47 5.13
N ALA A 358 8.34 4.63 4.15
CA ALA A 358 9.30 3.69 3.57
C ALA A 358 10.17 4.42 2.56
N THR A 359 11.49 4.33 2.69
CA THR A 359 12.46 4.95 1.78
C THR A 359 13.48 3.92 1.29
N VAL A 360 14.14 4.22 0.17
CA VAL A 360 15.35 3.51 -0.26
C VAL A 360 16.58 4.07 0.44
N ASP A 361 17.65 3.27 0.51
CA ASP A 361 18.89 3.66 1.20
C ASP A 361 19.53 4.91 0.57
N ALA A 362 19.48 5.06 -0.75
CA ALA A 362 19.99 6.27 -1.40
C ALA A 362 19.23 7.56 -1.03
N GLY A 363 18.02 7.46 -0.47
CA GLY A 363 17.12 8.60 -0.22
C GLY A 363 16.76 8.83 1.24
N TRP A 364 17.24 8.02 2.18
CA TRP A 364 16.81 8.11 3.58
C TRP A 364 17.29 9.41 4.25
N GLN A 365 18.55 9.81 4.03
CA GLN A 365 19.09 11.05 4.59
C GLN A 365 18.33 12.29 4.10
N ALA A 366 18.05 12.34 2.80
CA ALA A 366 17.23 13.41 2.22
C ALA A 366 15.81 13.39 2.79
N CYS A 367 15.23 12.21 3.04
CA CYS A 367 13.93 12.08 3.67
C CYS A 367 13.93 12.60 5.11
N VAL A 368 14.93 12.23 5.94
CA VAL A 368 15.03 12.71 7.33
C VAL A 368 15.21 14.22 7.35
N THR A 369 16.18 14.74 6.57
CA THR A 369 16.43 16.18 6.44
C THR A 369 15.16 16.94 6.06
N ARG A 370 14.42 16.41 5.08
CA ARG A 370 13.18 17.04 4.65
C ARG A 370 12.08 16.97 5.70
N LEU A 371 11.91 15.84 6.38
CA LEU A 371 10.92 15.69 7.44
C LEU A 371 11.26 16.57 8.64
N LEU A 372 12.55 16.77 8.93
CA LEU A 372 13.02 17.64 10.00
C LEU A 372 12.60 19.10 9.77
N ALA A 373 12.69 19.57 8.52
CA ALA A 373 12.22 20.89 8.13
C ALA A 373 10.69 21.02 8.15
N GLU A 374 9.95 19.93 7.91
CA GLU A 374 8.49 19.94 7.82
C GLU A 374 7.78 19.63 9.13
N CYS A 375 8.44 19.01 10.11
CA CYS A 375 7.88 18.72 11.42
C CYS A 375 8.08 19.90 12.37
N ASP A 376 7.22 20.03 13.37
CA ASP A 376 7.20 21.14 14.34
C ASP A 376 8.12 20.83 15.54
N ALA A 377 8.20 19.56 15.95
CA ALA A 377 9.16 19.06 16.96
C ALA A 377 9.67 17.65 16.60
N VAL A 378 10.74 17.22 17.27
CA VAL A 378 11.38 15.92 17.06
C VAL A 378 11.33 15.12 18.36
N VAL A 379 11.05 13.83 18.25
CA VAL A 379 11.23 12.85 19.33
C VAL A 379 12.33 11.90 18.88
N MET A 380 13.44 11.84 19.61
CA MET A 380 14.58 10.99 19.27
C MET A 380 14.80 9.95 20.36
N ASP A 381 14.62 8.68 20.01
CA ASP A 381 14.90 7.55 20.88
C ASP A 381 16.38 7.14 20.73
N LEU A 382 17.15 7.38 21.78
CA LEU A 382 18.58 7.09 21.88
C LEU A 382 18.88 5.68 22.39
N THR A 383 17.89 4.79 22.42
CA THR A 383 18.11 3.39 22.73
C THR A 383 18.89 2.72 21.59
N ASP A 384 20.00 2.05 21.89
CA ASP A 384 20.83 1.30 20.95
C ASP A 384 21.35 2.16 19.78
N ILE A 385 22.20 3.14 20.11
CA ILE A 385 22.72 4.15 19.19
C ILE A 385 23.53 3.51 18.06
N SER A 386 22.91 3.45 16.88
CA SER A 386 23.52 3.00 15.64
C SER A 386 24.23 4.13 14.90
N ILE A 387 25.07 3.80 13.92
CA ILE A 387 25.75 4.77 13.05
C ILE A 387 24.77 5.72 12.34
N ASN A 388 23.60 5.23 11.94
CA ASN A 388 22.57 6.06 11.33
C ASN A 388 22.01 7.08 12.32
N MET A 389 21.79 6.68 13.57
CA MET A 389 21.33 7.61 14.61
C MET A 389 22.40 8.61 15.03
N GLN A 390 23.69 8.24 14.98
CA GLN A 390 24.78 9.20 15.16
C GLN A 390 24.74 10.28 14.07
N TRP A 391 24.57 9.87 12.81
CA TRP A 391 24.38 10.83 11.72
C TRP A 391 23.13 11.71 11.93
N GLU A 392 22.01 11.13 12.36
CA GLU A 392 20.79 11.89 12.66
C GLU A 392 21.01 12.89 13.81
N LEU A 393 21.78 12.52 14.84
CA LEU A 393 22.11 13.40 15.97
C LEU A 393 23.03 14.55 15.52
N HIS A 394 24.03 14.27 14.67
CA HIS A 394 24.85 15.29 14.04
C HIS A 394 24.00 16.22 13.17
N LEU A 395 23.07 15.69 12.37
CA LEU A 395 22.14 16.51 11.58
C LEU A 395 21.32 17.45 12.47
N LEU A 396 20.80 16.99 13.60
CA LEU A 396 20.03 17.85 14.53
C LEU A 396 20.88 18.98 15.11
N ARG A 397 22.14 18.70 15.44
CA ARG A 397 23.12 19.68 15.92
C ARG A 397 23.47 20.69 14.82
N ASP A 398 23.85 20.20 13.65
CA ASP A 398 24.33 21.02 12.54
C ASP A 398 23.19 21.90 11.97
N ALA A 399 21.94 21.43 12.03
CA ALA A 399 20.75 22.24 11.71
C ALA A 399 20.29 23.17 12.85
N ALA A 400 21.00 23.21 13.99
CA ALA A 400 20.69 24.01 15.17
C ALA A 400 19.26 23.81 15.73
N VAL A 401 18.72 22.59 15.60
CA VAL A 401 17.34 22.24 16.03
C VAL A 401 17.30 21.39 17.29
N ILE A 402 18.42 21.23 18.03
CA ILE A 402 18.48 20.44 19.27
C ILE A 402 17.46 20.91 20.31
N HIS A 403 17.23 22.22 20.42
CA HIS A 403 16.20 22.79 21.30
C HIS A 403 14.78 22.29 20.96
N ARG A 404 14.55 21.74 19.76
CA ARG A 404 13.27 21.19 19.31
C ARG A 404 13.11 19.69 19.55
N VAL A 405 14.08 19.08 20.21
CA VAL A 405 14.17 17.62 20.35
C VAL A 405 13.81 17.18 21.77
N ALA A 406 12.88 16.24 21.85
CA ALA A 406 12.59 15.46 23.04
C ALA A 406 13.39 14.14 22.97
N PHE A 407 14.40 14.00 23.82
CA PHE A 407 15.22 12.78 23.86
C PHE A 407 14.61 11.73 24.78
N LEU A 408 14.43 10.53 24.24
CA LEU A 408 13.94 9.35 24.94
C LEU A 408 15.05 8.32 25.05
N VAL A 409 15.05 7.52 26.12
CA VAL A 409 15.95 6.38 26.26
C VAL A 409 15.31 5.28 27.11
N ASP A 410 15.54 4.01 26.73
CA ASP A 410 15.20 2.86 27.56
C ASP A 410 16.02 2.89 28.86
N GLU A 411 15.40 2.58 29.99
CA GLU A 411 16.00 2.61 31.33
C GLU A 411 17.35 1.88 31.44
N ARG A 412 17.57 0.87 30.61
CA ARG A 412 18.79 0.05 30.62
C ARG A 412 19.98 0.73 29.95
N GLN A 413 19.75 1.79 29.18
CA GLN A 413 20.76 2.41 28.31
C GLN A 413 20.98 3.92 28.58
N VAL A 414 20.48 4.42 29.71
CA VAL A 414 20.59 5.84 30.09
C VAL A 414 22.05 6.34 30.04
N GLN A 415 22.98 5.57 30.59
CA GLN A 415 24.39 5.98 30.66
C GLN A 415 25.05 6.04 29.28
N GLN A 416 24.75 5.08 28.40
CA GLN A 416 25.25 5.06 27.03
C GLN A 416 24.70 6.25 26.23
N ALA A 417 23.42 6.58 26.40
CA ALA A 417 22.80 7.74 25.74
C ALA A 417 23.40 9.07 26.21
N ARG A 418 23.69 9.22 27.51
CA ARG A 418 24.38 10.41 28.06
C ARG A 418 25.76 10.60 27.43
N GLN A 419 26.56 9.53 27.38
CA GLN A 419 27.89 9.57 26.78
C GLN A 419 27.83 9.95 25.29
N ALA A 420 26.85 9.43 24.55
CA ALA A 420 26.70 9.76 23.13
C ALA A 420 26.24 11.22 22.91
N LEU A 421 25.36 11.75 23.77
CA LEU A 421 24.97 13.16 23.74
C LEU A 421 26.15 14.07 24.04
N GLU A 422 26.93 13.77 25.08
CA GLU A 422 28.13 14.53 25.46
C GLU A 422 29.18 14.53 24.35
N ALA A 423 29.43 13.36 23.73
CA ALA A 423 30.35 13.24 22.61
C ALA A 423 29.91 14.03 21.37
N THR A 424 28.60 14.15 21.14
CA THR A 424 28.06 14.80 19.92
C THR A 424 27.86 16.30 20.09
N LEU A 425 27.38 16.73 21.25
CA LEU A 425 27.06 18.12 21.57
C LEU A 425 28.24 18.88 22.20
N GLY A 426 29.22 18.17 22.78
CA GLY A 426 30.35 18.73 23.49
C GLY A 426 30.07 18.95 24.99
N THR A 427 31.14 19.07 25.78
CA THR A 427 31.10 19.14 27.25
C THR A 427 30.62 20.49 27.82
N GLY A 428 30.52 21.53 26.98
CA GLY A 428 30.11 22.88 27.39
C GLY A 428 28.67 23.26 27.07
N VAL A 429 27.90 22.37 26.43
CA VAL A 429 26.49 22.62 26.11
C VAL A 429 25.62 22.09 27.24
N GLU A 430 24.63 22.87 27.67
CA GLU A 430 23.63 22.41 28.65
C GLU A 430 23.02 21.11 28.15
N GLN A 431 23.23 20.02 28.91
CA GLN A 431 22.83 18.71 28.42
C GLN A 431 21.30 18.63 28.35
N PRO A 432 20.74 18.19 27.21
CA PRO A 432 19.30 18.11 27.07
C PRO A 432 18.74 17.04 28.00
N GLN A 433 17.58 17.32 28.57
CA GLN A 433 16.86 16.38 29.44
C GLN A 433 16.57 15.07 28.70
N LEU A 434 17.05 13.96 29.28
CA LEU A 434 16.76 12.59 28.86
C LEU A 434 15.53 12.06 29.61
N MET A 435 14.46 11.79 28.87
CA MET A 435 13.26 11.15 29.43
C MET A 435 13.41 9.63 29.34
N VAL A 436 13.24 8.98 30.49
CA VAL A 436 13.46 7.53 30.62
C VAL A 436 12.14 6.78 30.51
N TYR A 437 12.11 5.72 29.70
CA TYR A 437 10.96 4.83 29.58
C TYR A 437 11.34 3.37 29.76
N SER A 438 10.34 2.54 30.03
CA SER A 438 10.45 1.09 30.12
C SER A 438 9.29 0.39 29.38
N GLY A 439 9.13 -0.92 29.58
CA GLY A 439 7.98 -1.66 29.02
C GLY A 439 6.61 -1.21 29.56
N SER A 440 6.56 -0.53 30.70
CA SER A 440 5.31 -0.04 31.31
C SER A 440 4.89 1.35 30.79
N GLY A 441 5.79 2.11 30.17
CA GLY A 441 5.55 3.50 29.76
C GLY A 441 6.73 4.40 30.14
N LEU A 442 6.51 5.72 30.16
CA LEU A 442 7.47 6.67 30.74
C LEU A 442 7.52 6.52 32.26
N TRP A 443 8.69 6.82 32.84
CA TRP A 443 8.84 6.89 34.30
C TRP A 443 7.99 8.00 34.92
N GLN A 444 7.85 9.14 34.24
CA GLN A 444 6.99 10.24 34.63
C GLN A 444 5.94 10.49 33.55
N ALA A 445 4.69 10.10 33.83
CA ALA A 445 3.59 10.32 32.91
C ALA A 445 3.36 11.82 32.67
N GLY A 446 3.14 12.22 31.43
CA GLY A 446 2.97 13.63 31.03
C GLY A 446 4.27 14.39 30.79
N GLU A 447 5.43 13.86 31.19
CA GLU A 447 6.73 14.55 31.05
C GLU A 447 7.05 14.83 29.58
N LEU A 448 6.89 13.83 28.70
CA LEU A 448 7.11 14.00 27.26
C LEU A 448 6.13 15.01 26.67
N ARG A 449 4.85 14.96 27.07
CA ARG A 449 3.85 15.93 26.62
C ARG A 449 4.24 17.36 27.05
N GLN A 450 4.66 17.56 28.29
CA GLN A 450 5.09 18.86 28.80
C GLN A 450 6.33 19.36 28.07
N LYS A 451 7.35 18.51 27.88
CA LYS A 451 8.56 18.88 27.14
C LYS A 451 8.25 19.29 25.71
N LEU A 452 7.39 18.54 25.01
CA LEU A 452 6.98 18.88 23.65
C LEU A 452 6.19 20.20 23.60
N LEU A 453 5.33 20.47 24.59
CA LEU A 453 4.63 21.75 24.67
C LEU A 453 5.58 22.92 24.95
N ALA A 454 6.58 22.74 25.82
CA ALA A 454 7.61 23.74 26.09
C ALA A 454 8.45 24.06 24.84
N VAL A 455 8.91 23.01 24.14
CA VAL A 455 9.61 23.13 22.85
C VAL A 455 8.83 23.97 21.83
N LEU A 456 7.50 23.82 21.82
CA LEU A 456 6.64 24.54 20.89
C LEU A 456 6.35 25.98 21.34
N ALA A 457 6.33 26.23 22.65
CA ALA A 457 6.15 27.55 23.23
C ALA A 457 7.38 28.45 23.01
N GLU A 458 8.59 27.88 22.99
CA GLU A 458 9.83 28.60 22.71
C GLU A 458 9.91 29.11 21.25
N GLY A 459 9.13 28.52 20.35
CA GLY A 459 9.06 28.93 18.94
C GLY A 459 10.40 28.80 18.19
N PRO A 460 10.42 29.04 16.87
CA PRO A 460 11.68 29.21 16.16
C PRO A 460 12.34 30.50 16.65
N ALA A 461 13.43 30.37 17.43
CA ALA A 461 14.16 31.43 18.13
C ALA A 461 14.79 32.55 17.25
N GLY A 462 14.26 32.84 16.06
CA GLY A 462 14.80 33.83 15.14
C GLY A 462 13.88 34.28 14.00
N GLN A 463 12.58 33.93 14.02
CA GLN A 463 11.62 34.59 13.13
C GLN A 463 10.98 35.75 13.89
N ASN A 464 11.62 36.93 13.79
CA ASN A 464 11.06 38.18 14.30
C ASN A 464 9.60 38.33 13.83
N PRO A 465 8.64 38.53 14.74
CA PRO A 465 7.22 38.64 14.44
C PRO A 465 6.81 39.97 13.76
N ASP A 466 7.75 40.78 13.30
CA ASP A 466 7.47 42.05 12.61
C ASP A 466 6.75 41.87 11.25
N GLY A 467 6.54 40.62 10.81
CA GLY A 467 5.53 40.30 9.81
C GLY A 467 4.16 40.12 10.45
N GLU A 468 3.39 41.20 10.55
CA GLU A 468 1.97 41.24 10.94
C GLU A 468 1.19 39.99 10.48
N GLY A 469 0.73 39.12 11.40
CA GLY A 469 -0.01 37.95 10.96
C GLY A 469 -0.41 36.90 11.99
N GLY A 470 -1.01 37.31 13.12
CA GLY A 470 -1.90 36.45 13.90
C GLY A 470 -1.30 35.90 15.20
N ALA A 471 -1.90 36.30 16.31
CA ALA A 471 -1.64 35.72 17.63
C ALA A 471 -1.82 34.19 17.60
N PRO A 472 -1.00 33.43 18.34
CA PRO A 472 -1.19 31.99 18.48
C PRO A 472 -2.57 31.74 19.10
N ALA A 473 -3.47 31.14 18.32
CA ALA A 473 -4.77 30.71 18.82
C ALA A 473 -4.55 29.77 20.01
N ALA A 474 -5.15 30.09 21.15
CA ALA A 474 -5.07 29.30 22.37
C ALA A 474 -5.34 27.81 22.05
N VAL A 475 -4.33 26.98 22.25
CA VAL A 475 -4.38 25.53 22.06
C VAL A 475 -5.00 24.93 23.31
N LEU A 476 -6.27 24.52 23.24
CA LEU A 476 -6.94 23.62 24.19
C LEU A 476 -7.52 22.42 23.44
#